data_AF-A0A7S1LLN7-F1
#
_entry.id   AF-A0A7S1LLN7-F1
#
_cell.length_a   1.000
_cell.length_b   1.000
_cell.length_c   1.000
_cell.angle_alpha   90.00
_cell.angle_beta   90.00
_cell.angle_gamma   90.00
#
_symmetry.space_group_name_H-M   'P 1'
#
loop_
_entity.id
_entity.type
_entity.pdbx_description
1 polymer ?
#
loop_
_entity_poly.entity_id
_entity_poly.type
_entity_poly.pdbx_seq_one_letter_code
_entity_poly.pdbx_strand_id
1 'polypeptide(L)'
;DKDVRLISAFLKRYFNEGLLEDGYKLSPLDAYQAPNEGTLEEVREFIKGLPMDEDPQVFGLHSNALITAQSQSAKQFLDTVISVQPRISSGGGGKRPEEIAAEMAEGFLARVPAQLKKKEAHAETYKKTPEGGIVSLGVFHSQESDRFNALIGKVSSTLVTLGK
;
A
#
# COMPACT_ATOMS: atom_id res chain seq x y z
N ASP A 1 19.21 3.26 1.99
CA ASP A 1 19.46 4.40 1.08
C ASP A 1 18.36 5.45 1.16
N LYS A 2 17.12 5.14 0.74
CA LYS A 2 16.02 6.11 0.70
C LYS A 2 15.68 6.74 2.06
N ASP A 3 15.62 5.95 3.14
CA ASP A 3 15.31 6.47 4.48
C ASP A 3 16.42 7.37 5.02
N VAL A 4 17.68 6.98 4.82
CA VAL A 4 18.86 7.80 5.21
C VAL A 4 18.85 9.13 4.45
N ARG A 5 18.52 9.12 3.16
CA ARG A 5 18.39 10.32 2.34
C ARG A 5 17.22 11.19 2.81
N LEU A 6 16.09 10.60 3.19
CA LEU A 6 14.93 11.30 3.71
C LEU A 6 15.26 11.98 5.05
N ILE A 7 15.87 11.25 5.99
CA ILE A 7 16.30 11.80 7.29
C ILE A 7 17.31 12.94 7.08
N SER A 8 18.28 12.75 6.20
CA SER A 8 19.26 13.80 5.85
C SER A 8 18.58 15.05 5.26
N ALA A 9 17.53 14.88 4.45
CA ALA A 9 16.76 15.99 3.90
C ALA A 9 15.95 16.72 4.99
N PHE A 10 15.32 15.97 5.91
CA PHE A 10 14.65 16.55 7.07
C PHE A 10 15.62 17.34 7.94
N LEU A 11 16.79 16.77 8.27
CA LEU A 11 17.80 17.45 9.07
C LEU A 11 18.27 18.76 8.41
N LYS A 12 18.51 18.78 7.10
CA LYS A 12 18.88 20.02 6.39
C LYS A 12 17.77 21.08 6.42
N ARG A 13 16.50 20.65 6.44
CA ARG A 13 15.36 21.58 6.55
C ARG A 13 15.22 22.15 7.95
N TYR A 14 15.49 21.37 9.00
CA TYR A 14 15.34 21.83 10.39
C TYR A 14 16.61 22.45 10.98
N PHE A 15 17.80 22.09 10.49
CA PHE A 15 19.08 22.62 10.93
C PHE A 15 19.74 23.39 9.77
N ASN A 16 19.45 24.69 9.69
CA ASN A 16 20.08 25.63 8.77
C ASN A 16 20.22 27.01 9.43
N GLU A 17 21.03 27.89 8.83
CA GLU A 17 21.30 29.23 9.36
C GLU A 17 20.04 30.10 9.47
N GLY A 18 19.05 29.89 8.59
CA GLY A 18 17.76 30.59 8.64
C GLY A 18 16.92 30.25 9.87
N LEU A 19 17.18 29.14 10.57
CA LEU A 19 16.52 28.83 11.85
C LEU A 19 16.82 29.88 12.93
N LEU A 20 17.97 30.56 12.85
CA LEU A 20 18.36 31.60 13.79
C LEU A 20 17.66 32.94 13.52
N GLU A 21 16.92 33.05 12.41
CA GLU A 21 16.13 34.24 12.11
C GLU A 21 14.75 34.14 12.78
N ASP A 22 14.34 35.23 13.44
CA ASP A 22 13.02 35.32 14.07
C ASP A 22 11.90 35.08 13.04
N GLY A 23 10.95 34.20 13.41
CA GLY A 23 9.81 33.86 12.54
C GLY A 23 10.11 32.80 11.47
N TYR A 24 11.22 32.06 11.58
CA TYR A 24 11.47 30.92 10.69
C TYR A 24 10.33 29.89 10.75
N LYS A 25 9.72 29.63 9.59
CA LYS A 25 8.60 28.69 9.46
C LYS A 25 9.10 27.25 9.32
N LEU A 26 8.76 26.41 10.29
CA LEU A 26 9.12 24.99 10.30
C LEU A 26 8.25 24.20 9.32
N SER A 27 6.97 24.57 9.24
CA SER A 27 5.95 23.98 8.38
C SER A 27 5.45 25.00 7.34
N PRO A 28 4.79 24.56 6.25
CA PRO A 28 3.99 25.46 5.41
C PRO A 28 2.89 26.21 6.17
N LEU A 29 2.55 25.76 7.38
CA LEU A 29 1.54 26.36 8.24
C LEU A 29 2.12 27.49 9.09
N ASP A 30 1.41 28.62 9.15
CA ASP A 30 1.85 29.82 9.88
C ASP A 30 1.95 29.62 11.39
N ALA A 31 1.21 28.67 11.96
CA ALA A 31 1.23 28.40 13.40
C ALA A 31 2.55 27.75 13.89
N TYR A 32 3.29 27.07 13.01
CA TYR A 32 4.47 26.29 13.38
C TYR A 32 5.74 27.02 12.97
N GLN A 33 6.22 27.87 13.89
CA GLN A 33 7.42 28.68 13.73
C GLN A 33 8.44 28.35 14.83
N ALA A 34 9.71 28.68 14.59
CA ALA A 34 10.73 28.67 15.62
C ALA A 34 10.41 29.78 16.65
N PRO A 35 10.30 29.46 17.95
CA PRO A 35 10.12 30.49 18.96
C PRO A 35 11.37 31.37 19.04
N ASN A 36 11.16 32.67 19.31
CA ASN A 36 12.26 33.61 19.48
C ASN A 36 13.13 33.23 20.68
N GLU A 37 14.36 33.77 20.72
CA GLU A 37 15.24 33.61 21.88
C GLU A 37 14.55 34.11 23.15
N GLY A 38 14.47 33.23 24.16
CA GLY A 38 13.71 33.49 25.37
C GLY A 38 13.96 32.46 26.46
N THR A 39 13.20 32.55 27.53
CA THR A 39 13.26 31.59 28.64
C THR A 39 12.57 30.26 28.27
N LEU A 40 12.93 29.18 28.97
CA LEU A 40 12.28 27.88 28.80
C LEU A 40 10.75 27.96 29.01
N GLU A 41 10.30 28.86 29.89
CA GLU A 41 8.88 29.03 30.19
C GLU A 41 8.12 29.62 29.01
N GLU A 42 8.68 30.63 28.34
CA GLU A 42 8.10 31.24 27.14
C GLU A 42 7.99 30.22 25.98
N VAL A 43 9.03 29.42 25.77
CA VAL A 43 9.00 28.33 24.77
C VAL A 43 7.92 27.29 25.11
N ARG A 44 7.75 26.98 26.40
CA ARG A 44 6.74 26.02 26.85
C ARG A 44 5.32 26.57 26.68
N GLU A 45 5.10 27.86 26.91
CA GLU A 45 3.82 28.51 26.66
C GLU A 45 3.49 28.56 25.17
N PHE A 46 4.47 28.84 24.31
CA PHE A 46 4.31 28.78 22.85
C PHE A 46 3.86 27.40 22.39
N ILE A 47 4.53 26.33 22.83
CA ILE A 47 4.17 24.95 22.45
C ILE A 47 2.75 24.60 22.92
N LYS A 48 2.32 25.07 24.10
CA LYS A 48 0.95 24.84 24.59
C LYS A 48 -0.12 25.57 23.77
N GLY A 49 0.24 26.65 23.07
CA GLY A 49 -0.65 27.39 22.20
C GLY A 49 -0.86 26.74 20.82
N LEU A 50 -0.09 25.70 20.48
CA LEU A 50 -0.24 24.99 19.23
C LEU A 50 -1.55 24.17 19.19
N PRO A 51 -2.12 23.95 17.98
CA PRO A 51 -3.29 23.09 17.83
C PRO A 51 -3.03 21.67 18.35
N MET A 52 -4.02 21.09 19.04
CA MET A 52 -3.97 19.68 19.46
C MET A 52 -4.11 18.72 18.28
N ASP A 53 -4.86 19.12 17.25
CA ASP A 53 -5.01 18.37 16.01
C ASP A 53 -3.95 18.84 15.00
N GLU A 54 -2.99 17.97 14.72
CA GLU A 54 -1.87 18.25 13.84
C GLU A 54 -2.23 17.91 12.38
N ASP A 55 -2.05 18.88 11.47
CA ASP A 55 -2.17 18.62 10.04
C ASP A 55 -0.94 17.83 9.53
N PRO A 56 -1.11 16.81 8.67
CA PRO A 56 0.01 16.04 8.11
C PRO A 56 1.12 16.87 7.48
N GLN A 57 0.82 18.08 7.00
CA GLN A 57 1.80 19.00 6.42
C GLN A 57 2.86 19.46 7.41
N VAL A 58 2.58 19.45 8.72
CA VAL A 58 3.56 19.69 9.78
C VAL A 58 4.71 18.68 9.69
N PHE A 59 4.39 17.44 9.32
CA PHE A 59 5.36 16.36 9.13
C PHE A 59 5.94 16.31 7.72
N GLY A 60 5.63 17.28 6.86
CA GLY A 60 6.00 17.27 5.44
C GLY A 60 5.21 16.25 4.61
N LEU A 61 4.06 15.79 5.10
CA LEU A 61 3.17 14.87 4.39
C LEU A 61 2.04 15.62 3.69
N HIS A 62 1.50 15.02 2.63
CA HIS A 62 0.30 15.55 1.98
C HIS A 62 -0.92 15.36 2.90
N SER A 63 -1.91 16.26 2.82
CA SER A 63 -3.19 16.15 3.54
C SER A 63 -3.92 14.80 3.39
N ASN A 64 -3.70 14.07 2.29
CA ASN A 64 -4.28 12.74 2.05
C ASN A 64 -3.72 11.65 2.98
N ALA A 65 -2.59 11.92 3.65
CA ALA A 65 -2.03 11.02 4.65
C ALA A 65 -3.00 10.85 5.84
N LEU A 66 -3.72 11.92 6.23
CA LEU A 66 -4.73 11.84 7.28
C LEU A 66 -5.89 10.91 6.88
N ILE A 67 -6.40 11.07 5.66
CA ILE A 67 -7.47 10.21 5.11
C ILE A 67 -7.02 8.74 5.10
N THR A 68 -5.77 8.50 4.70
CA THR A 68 -5.19 7.15 4.65
C THR A 68 -5.08 6.54 6.05
N ALA A 69 -4.57 7.30 7.03
CA ALA A 69 -4.45 6.85 8.42
C ALA A 69 -5.81 6.57 9.06
N GLN A 70 -6.80 7.45 8.84
CA GLN A 70 -8.18 7.26 9.31
C GLN A 70 -8.83 6.04 8.66
N SER A 71 -8.67 5.87 7.34
CA SER A 71 -9.19 4.70 6.62
C SER A 71 -8.58 3.39 7.13
N GLN A 72 -7.27 3.40 7.41
CA GLN A 72 -6.58 2.24 7.96
C GLN A 72 -7.05 1.93 9.40
N SER A 73 -7.23 2.95 10.23
CA SER A 73 -7.74 2.79 11.60
C SER A 73 -9.19 2.27 11.60
N ALA A 74 -10.05 2.80 10.73
CA ALA A 74 -11.41 2.32 10.55
C ALA A 74 -11.44 0.87 10.06
N LYS A 75 -10.56 0.50 9.12
CA LYS A 75 -10.42 -0.89 8.66
C LYS A 75 -9.99 -1.82 9.79
N GLN A 76 -8.97 -1.44 10.57
CA GLN A 76 -8.52 -2.23 11.73
C GLN A 76 -9.62 -2.40 12.77
N PHE A 77 -10.40 -1.34 13.02
CA PHE A 77 -11.55 -1.41 13.90
C PHE A 77 -12.60 -2.41 13.38
N LEU A 78 -12.97 -2.32 12.10
CA LEU A 78 -13.93 -3.24 11.48
C LEU A 78 -13.43 -4.69 11.47
N ASP A 79 -12.15 -4.91 11.15
CA ASP A 79 -11.53 -6.24 11.19
C ASP A 79 -11.59 -6.82 12.62
N THR A 80 -11.39 -5.98 13.64
CA THR A 80 -11.52 -6.36 15.05
C THR A 80 -12.97 -6.72 15.38
N VAL A 81 -13.94 -5.90 14.99
CA VAL A 81 -15.38 -6.18 15.19
C VAL A 81 -15.78 -7.52 14.55
N ILE A 82 -15.36 -7.76 13.30
CA ILE A 82 -15.63 -9.02 12.59
C ILE A 82 -14.97 -10.19 13.32
N SER A 83 -13.75 -10.02 13.84
CA SER A 83 -13.04 -11.09 14.55
C SER A 83 -13.71 -11.50 15.86
N VAL A 84 -14.37 -10.58 16.56
CA VAL A 84 -15.08 -10.81 17.83
C VAL A 84 -16.51 -11.31 17.58
N GLN A 85 -17.03 -11.15 16.36
CA GLN A 85 -18.39 -11.56 16.03
C GLN A 85 -18.58 -13.07 16.27
N PRO A 86 -19.54 -13.48 17.13
CA PRO A 86 -19.77 -14.90 17.38
C PRO A 86 -20.19 -15.59 16.08
N ARG A 87 -19.47 -16.64 15.70
CA ARG A 87 -19.74 -17.47 14.50
C ARG A 87 -21.05 -18.29 14.60
N ILE A 88 -21.84 -18.07 15.64
CA ILE A 88 -23.06 -18.81 15.92
C ILE A 88 -24.18 -18.18 15.10
N SER A 89 -24.43 -18.75 13.91
CA SER A 89 -25.61 -18.45 13.10
C SER A 89 -26.87 -19.01 13.78
N SER A 90 -27.39 -18.27 14.76
CA SER A 90 -28.74 -18.51 15.28
C SER A 90 -29.72 -17.58 14.55
N GLY A 91 -30.09 -17.97 13.33
CA GLY A 91 -31.09 -17.22 12.55
C GLY A 91 -31.13 -17.68 11.09
N GLY A 92 -32.05 -18.58 10.77
CA GLY A 92 -32.26 -19.10 9.42
C GLY A 92 -32.82 -18.07 8.45
N GLY A 93 -32.43 -18.20 7.16
CA GLY A 93 -33.06 -17.48 6.06
C GLY A 93 -32.14 -17.09 4.89
N GLY A 94 -30.82 -17.13 5.06
CA GLY A 94 -29.84 -16.80 4.01
C GLY A 94 -29.02 -18.00 3.54
N LYS A 95 -28.38 -17.87 2.35
CA LYS A 95 -27.40 -18.84 1.85
C LYS A 95 -26.34 -19.08 2.91
N ARG A 96 -25.97 -20.34 3.12
CA ARG A 96 -24.90 -20.69 4.08
C ARG A 96 -23.57 -20.09 3.60
N PRO A 97 -22.64 -19.73 4.51
CA PRO A 97 -21.32 -19.26 4.11
C PRO A 97 -20.62 -20.19 3.11
N GLU A 98 -20.83 -21.49 3.25
CA GLU A 98 -20.31 -22.51 2.33
C GLU A 98 -20.94 -22.41 0.92
N GLU A 99 -22.25 -22.14 0.83
CA GLU A 99 -22.96 -21.98 -0.44
C GLU A 99 -22.51 -20.70 -1.18
N ILE A 100 -22.31 -19.60 -0.44
CA ILE A 100 -21.80 -18.35 -1.01
C ILE A 100 -20.34 -18.56 -1.48
N ALA A 101 -19.53 -19.28 -0.70
CA ALA A 101 -18.15 -19.59 -1.07
C ALA A 101 -18.07 -20.47 -2.33
N ALA A 102 -18.95 -21.46 -2.46
CA ALA A 102 -19.04 -22.30 -3.65
C ALA A 102 -19.47 -21.49 -4.90
N GLU A 103 -20.49 -20.65 -4.79
CA GLU A 103 -20.94 -19.77 -5.88
C GLU A 103 -19.85 -18.80 -6.33
N MET A 104 -19.12 -18.21 -5.37
CA MET A 104 -17.95 -17.38 -5.67
C MET A 104 -16.83 -18.19 -6.35
N ALA A 105 -16.58 -19.42 -5.93
CA ALA A 105 -15.57 -20.27 -6.54
C ALA A 105 -15.88 -20.60 -7.99
N GLU A 106 -17.13 -20.94 -8.31
CA GLU A 106 -17.60 -21.14 -9.69
C GLU A 106 -17.47 -19.87 -10.53
N GLY A 107 -17.90 -18.72 -9.98
CA GLY A 107 -17.78 -17.43 -10.64
C GLY A 107 -16.33 -17.03 -10.92
N PHE A 108 -15.41 -17.34 -10.01
CA PHE A 108 -13.98 -17.11 -10.24
C PHE A 108 -13.42 -18.07 -11.28
N LEU A 109 -13.77 -19.36 -11.22
CA LEU A 109 -13.31 -20.36 -12.17
C LEU A 109 -13.71 -19.99 -13.61
N ALA A 110 -14.91 -19.46 -13.82
CA ALA A 110 -15.37 -18.98 -15.12
C ALA A 110 -14.58 -17.78 -15.65
N ARG A 111 -13.91 -17.00 -14.78
CA ARG A 111 -13.11 -15.82 -15.12
C ARG A 111 -11.61 -16.10 -15.16
N VAL A 112 -11.15 -17.28 -14.73
CA VAL A 112 -9.74 -17.64 -14.77
C VAL A 112 -9.29 -17.68 -16.24
N PRO A 113 -8.23 -16.96 -16.62
CA PRO A 113 -7.73 -16.97 -17.99
C PRO A 113 -7.17 -18.35 -18.35
N ALA A 114 -7.28 -18.71 -19.63
CA ALA A 114 -6.64 -19.92 -20.16
C ALA A 114 -5.11 -19.84 -20.01
N GLN A 115 -4.47 -21.01 -19.93
CA GLN A 115 -3.01 -21.09 -19.89
C GLN A 115 -2.38 -20.42 -21.12
N LEU A 116 -1.36 -19.61 -20.88
CA LEU A 116 -0.59 -18.95 -21.91
C LEU A 116 0.18 -19.98 -22.73
N LYS A 117 -0.10 -20.04 -24.03
CA LYS A 117 0.65 -20.89 -24.95
C LYS A 117 1.75 -20.07 -25.61
N LYS A 118 3.01 -20.47 -25.39
CA LYS A 118 4.18 -19.85 -26.04
C LYS A 118 4.11 -19.84 -27.57
N LYS A 119 3.30 -20.72 -28.17
CA LYS A 119 3.04 -20.80 -29.62
C LYS A 119 2.16 -19.67 -30.15
N GLU A 120 1.39 -19.01 -29.29
CA GLU A 120 0.50 -17.90 -29.64
C GLU A 120 1.20 -16.53 -29.46
N ALA A 121 2.48 -16.53 -29.05
CA ALA A 121 3.27 -15.31 -28.93
C ALA A 121 3.64 -14.74 -30.30
N HIS A 122 3.84 -13.42 -30.35
CA HIS A 122 4.23 -12.71 -31.57
C HIS A 122 5.57 -13.23 -32.11
N ALA A 123 5.73 -13.27 -33.44
CA ALA A 123 6.90 -13.85 -34.11
C ALA A 123 8.24 -13.23 -33.69
N GLU A 124 8.24 -11.97 -33.29
CA GLU A 124 9.42 -11.24 -32.80
C GLU A 124 9.78 -11.55 -31.34
N THR A 125 8.87 -12.11 -30.54
CA THR A 125 9.06 -12.34 -29.09
C THR A 125 10.16 -13.37 -28.79
N TYR A 126 10.31 -14.38 -29.64
CA TYR A 126 11.31 -15.45 -29.49
C TYR A 126 12.35 -15.47 -30.62
N LYS A 127 12.49 -14.36 -31.33
CA LYS A 127 13.47 -14.24 -32.41
C LYS A 127 14.88 -14.45 -31.87
N LYS A 128 15.73 -15.07 -32.69
CA LYS A 128 17.14 -15.24 -32.35
C LYS A 128 17.89 -13.95 -32.68
N THR A 129 18.72 -13.48 -31.75
CA THR A 129 19.69 -12.42 -32.02
C THR A 129 20.72 -12.90 -33.05
N PRO A 130 21.45 -11.98 -33.71
CA PRO A 130 22.50 -12.32 -34.69
C PRO A 130 23.57 -13.29 -34.15
N GLU A 131 23.74 -13.32 -32.83
CA GLU A 131 24.68 -14.19 -32.09
C GLU A 131 24.09 -15.57 -31.73
N GLY A 132 22.89 -15.90 -32.22
CA GLY A 132 22.25 -17.22 -32.07
C GLY A 132 21.48 -17.44 -30.76
N GLY A 133 21.55 -16.50 -29.80
CA GLY A 133 20.74 -16.51 -28.58
C GLY A 133 19.28 -16.10 -28.81
N ILE A 134 18.37 -16.41 -27.89
CA ILE A 134 17.03 -15.83 -27.87
C ILE A 134 17.14 -14.41 -27.29
N VAL A 135 16.38 -13.45 -27.80
CA VAL A 135 16.29 -12.10 -27.22
C VAL A 135 16.03 -12.19 -25.70
N SER A 136 16.76 -11.41 -24.90
CA SER A 136 16.66 -11.41 -23.42
C SER A 136 15.22 -11.27 -22.91
N LEU A 137 14.42 -10.41 -23.54
CA LEU A 137 13.00 -10.25 -23.24
C LEU A 137 12.18 -11.52 -23.53
N GLY A 138 12.52 -12.28 -24.56
CA GLY A 138 11.89 -13.57 -24.88
C GLY A 138 12.20 -14.64 -23.83
N VAL A 139 13.42 -14.65 -23.30
CA VAL A 139 13.80 -15.55 -22.19
C VAL A 139 13.00 -15.20 -20.92
N PHE A 140 12.94 -13.91 -20.56
CA PHE A 140 12.13 -13.44 -19.44
C PHE A 140 10.65 -13.78 -19.62
N HIS A 141 10.08 -13.48 -20.79
CA HIS A 141 8.68 -13.76 -21.09
C HIS A 141 8.36 -15.25 -21.03
N SER A 142 9.26 -16.12 -21.50
CA SER A 142 9.10 -17.58 -21.36
C SER A 142 9.02 -18.00 -19.90
N GLN A 143 9.93 -17.49 -19.05
CA GLN A 143 9.94 -17.82 -17.62
C GLN A 143 8.70 -17.29 -16.90
N GLU A 144 8.27 -16.07 -17.20
CA GLU A 144 7.09 -15.47 -16.60
C GLU A 144 5.82 -16.20 -17.04
N SER A 145 5.73 -16.62 -18.30
CA SER A 145 4.62 -17.45 -18.80
C SER A 145 4.54 -18.80 -18.08
N ASP A 146 5.68 -19.45 -17.83
CA ASP A 146 5.71 -20.72 -17.09
C ASP A 146 5.25 -20.52 -15.63
N ARG A 147 5.72 -19.46 -14.97
CA ARG A 147 5.30 -19.10 -13.60
C ARG A 147 3.81 -18.77 -13.53
N PHE A 148 3.30 -18.00 -14.50
CA PHE A 148 1.90 -17.65 -14.58
C PHE A 148 1.01 -18.88 -14.82
N ASN A 149 1.43 -19.79 -15.69
CA ASN A 149 0.72 -21.05 -15.93
C ASN A 149 0.69 -21.95 -14.69
N ALA A 150 1.79 -22.01 -13.92
CA ALA A 150 1.82 -22.71 -12.65
C ALA A 150 0.86 -22.09 -11.62
N LEU A 151 0.78 -20.75 -11.57
CA LEU A 151 -0.18 -20.03 -10.72
C LEU A 151 -1.62 -20.31 -11.14
N ILE A 152 -1.95 -20.24 -12.44
CA ILE A 152 -3.28 -20.59 -12.96
C ILE A 152 -3.65 -22.01 -12.56
N GLY A 153 -2.73 -22.96 -12.71
CA GLY A 153 -2.96 -24.36 -12.33
C GLY A 153 -3.30 -24.51 -10.85
N LYS A 154 -2.55 -23.84 -9.97
CA LYS A 154 -2.79 -23.86 -8.51
C LYS A 154 -4.08 -23.16 -8.12
N VAL A 155 -4.40 -22.02 -8.72
CA VAL A 155 -5.65 -21.29 -8.47
C VAL A 155 -6.83 -22.13 -8.91
N SER A 156 -6.77 -22.72 -10.12
CA SER A 156 -7.84 -23.57 -10.65
C SER A 156 -8.05 -24.81 -9.78
N SER A 157 -6.99 -25.50 -9.36
CA SER A 157 -7.12 -26.67 -8.50
C SER A 157 -7.69 -26.32 -7.11
N THR A 158 -7.29 -25.18 -6.56
CA THR A 158 -7.80 -24.71 -5.26
C THR A 158 -9.28 -24.33 -5.36
N LEU A 159 -9.69 -23.62 -6.42
CA LEU A 159 -11.09 -23.27 -6.67
C LEU A 159 -11.97 -24.51 -6.89
N VAL A 160 -11.50 -25.49 -7.66
CA VAL A 160 -12.20 -26.78 -7.84
C VAL A 160 -12.32 -27.55 -6.53
N THR A 161 -11.31 -27.48 -5.65
CA THR A 161 -11.36 -28.13 -4.34
C THR A 161 -12.34 -27.42 -3.41
N LEU A 162 -12.47 -26.10 -3.52
CA LEU A 162 -13.38 -25.30 -2.68
C LEU A 162 -14.85 -25.47 -3.08
N GLY A 163 -15.13 -25.74 -4.37
CA GLY A 163 -16.47 -26.04 -4.86
C GLY A 163 -16.92 -27.50 -4.68
N LYS A 164 -16.08 -28.39 -4.16
CA LYS A 164 -16.42 -29.78 -3.82
C LYS A 164 -16.79 -29.90 -2.34
#